data_AF-A0A8T3YDD7-F1
#
_entry.id   AF-A0A8T3YDD7-F1
#
_cell.length_a   1.000
_cell.length_b   1.000
_cell.length_c   1.000
_cell.angle_alpha   90.00
_cell.angle_beta   90.00
_cell.angle_gamma   90.00
#
_symmetry.space_group_name_H-M   'P 1'
#
loop_
_entity.id
_entity.type
_entity.pdbx_description
1 polymer ?
#
loop_
_entity_poly.entity_id
_entity_poly.type
_entity_poly.pdbx_seq_one_letter_code
_entity_poly.pdbx_strand_id
1 'polypeptide(L)'
;MNPDPATHKKLLEYTMSMLAQGWDVETIKRELKWAGHSPKAIEAVLHEVLANYNKEVHAPKEAVKAVEAEEIPEEYVEESEKKPVPEVVREIAEGKEEEKGGLSTWAALFLMKSTSVEKTFSAIYFLIIFIIIIWSGLATESPVANVFAGFLPIILTIVTIFALHDYFEDEYRWTIVLVPLFWCALFLVAANYSTLPLLAILDVQNIVMLNFVLGIIFIALIYYLGNLERSLVEKERMKAMKKKVISEMTGEERRERHGTALEQLDTIFHELEDHAKHLNMTINKIYSQRHGGSQAMRAAIEIPAEWFQEYKRTGVAYSDAKLKAAKNAITLVYERLADMKKVEKDVFGPAVLELQHLNRDNRGRSKIIDVMVANEPGPIHEHYQKALDNCSKAIEALKQAGLLPKEE
;
A
#
# COMPACT_ATOMS: atom_id res chain seq x y z
N MET A 1 -23.72 -30.35 -8.16
CA MET A 1 -23.72 -30.00 -9.59
C MET A 1 -22.32 -29.56 -9.94
N ASN A 2 -21.75 -30.04 -11.06
CA ASN A 2 -20.48 -29.49 -11.54
C ASN A 2 -20.74 -28.04 -11.97
N PRO A 3 -19.83 -27.10 -11.66
CA PRO A 3 -19.97 -25.73 -12.12
C PRO A 3 -20.04 -25.71 -13.65
N ASP A 4 -20.85 -24.81 -14.19
CA ASP A 4 -20.86 -24.53 -15.63
C ASP A 4 -19.42 -24.22 -16.11
N PRO A 5 -18.96 -24.72 -17.27
CA PRO A 5 -17.58 -24.56 -17.72
C PRO A 5 -17.09 -23.11 -17.75
N ALA A 6 -17.95 -22.14 -18.05
CA ALA A 6 -17.57 -20.72 -18.04
C ALA A 6 -17.34 -20.21 -16.60
N THR A 7 -18.09 -20.74 -15.65
CA THR A 7 -17.92 -20.43 -14.21
C THR A 7 -16.64 -21.09 -13.67
N HIS A 8 -16.33 -22.32 -14.08
CA HIS A 8 -15.10 -23.02 -13.70
C HIS A 8 -13.84 -22.29 -14.19
N LYS A 9 -13.84 -21.82 -15.45
CA LYS A 9 -12.73 -21.05 -16.01
C LYS A 9 -12.48 -19.74 -15.26
N LYS A 10 -13.54 -18.98 -14.93
CA LYS A 10 -13.42 -17.75 -14.14
C LYS A 10 -12.90 -18.01 -12.73
N LEU A 11 -13.32 -19.12 -12.11
CA LEU A 11 -12.83 -19.55 -10.80
C LEU A 11 -11.34 -19.90 -10.84
N LEU A 12 -10.87 -20.58 -11.89
CA LEU A 12 -9.45 -20.88 -12.09
C LEU A 12 -8.62 -19.59 -12.22
N GLU A 13 -9.01 -18.69 -13.12
CA GLU A 13 -8.32 -17.41 -13.34
C GLU A 13 -8.27 -16.57 -12.06
N TYR A 14 -9.40 -16.48 -11.33
CA TYR A 14 -9.46 -15.76 -10.06
C TYR A 14 -8.56 -16.41 -8.99
N THR A 15 -8.57 -17.73 -8.88
CA THR A 15 -7.74 -18.47 -7.91
C THR A 15 -6.24 -18.36 -8.22
N MET A 16 -5.85 -18.41 -9.50
CA MET A 16 -4.47 -18.17 -9.92
C MET A 16 -4.01 -16.75 -9.58
N SER A 17 -4.88 -15.74 -9.78
CA SER A 17 -4.55 -14.35 -9.43
C SER A 17 -4.29 -14.17 -7.93
N MET A 18 -5.08 -14.83 -7.06
CA MET A 18 -4.88 -14.78 -5.61
C MET A 18 -3.58 -15.46 -5.17
N LEU A 19 -3.23 -16.61 -5.77
CA LEU A 19 -1.94 -17.26 -5.51
C LEU A 19 -0.76 -16.41 -5.99
N ALA A 20 -0.86 -15.78 -7.16
CA ALA A 20 0.17 -14.87 -7.67
C ALA A 20 0.38 -13.65 -6.75
N GLN A 21 -0.67 -13.20 -6.05
CA GLN A 21 -0.61 -12.17 -5.02
C GLN A 21 -0.09 -12.69 -3.65
N GLY A 22 0.30 -13.96 -3.55
CA GLY A 22 0.88 -14.54 -2.34
C GLY A 22 -0.12 -14.95 -1.26
N TRP A 23 -1.40 -15.12 -1.61
CA TRP A 23 -2.42 -15.59 -0.66
C TRP A 23 -2.20 -17.07 -0.33
N ASP A 24 -2.31 -17.44 0.93
CA ASP A 24 -2.25 -18.85 1.33
C ASP A 24 -3.54 -19.60 0.96
N VAL A 25 -3.42 -20.92 0.81
CA VAL A 25 -4.52 -21.80 0.36
C VAL A 25 -5.73 -21.76 1.29
N GLU A 26 -5.54 -21.59 2.60
CA GLU A 26 -6.66 -21.54 3.56
C GLU A 26 -7.43 -20.22 3.49
N THR A 27 -6.73 -19.11 3.24
CA THR A 27 -7.36 -17.81 2.97
C THR A 27 -8.17 -17.85 1.68
N ILE A 28 -7.64 -18.46 0.60
CA ILE A 28 -8.36 -18.63 -0.67
C ILE A 28 -9.62 -19.49 -0.48
N LYS A 29 -9.53 -20.60 0.26
CA LYS A 29 -10.71 -21.44 0.57
C LYS A 29 -11.80 -20.66 1.29
N ARG A 30 -11.41 -19.81 2.25
CA ARG A 30 -12.35 -18.99 3.02
C ARG A 30 -13.07 -17.97 2.14
N GLU A 31 -12.33 -17.31 1.26
CA GLU A 31 -12.87 -16.30 0.34
C GLU A 31 -13.85 -16.93 -0.66
N LEU A 32 -13.46 -18.06 -1.29
CA LEU A 32 -14.34 -18.76 -2.23
C LEU A 32 -15.60 -19.32 -1.54
N LYS A 33 -15.47 -19.77 -0.28
CA LYS A 33 -16.62 -20.20 0.53
C LYS A 33 -17.54 -19.02 0.85
N TRP A 34 -16.99 -17.84 1.15
CA TRP A 34 -17.75 -16.63 1.40
C TRP A 34 -18.48 -16.13 0.14
N ALA A 35 -17.87 -16.30 -1.04
CA ALA A 35 -18.50 -16.05 -2.34
C ALA A 35 -19.60 -17.07 -2.73
N GLY A 36 -19.90 -18.05 -1.85
CA GLY A 36 -20.99 -19.00 -2.05
C GLY A 36 -20.64 -20.23 -2.89
N HIS A 37 -19.35 -20.47 -3.17
CA HIS A 37 -18.94 -21.67 -3.89
C HIS A 37 -18.99 -22.91 -2.99
N SER A 38 -19.43 -24.04 -3.55
CA SER A 38 -19.51 -25.30 -2.80
C SER A 38 -18.11 -25.84 -2.45
N PRO A 39 -17.90 -26.51 -1.30
CA PRO A 39 -16.59 -27.05 -0.91
C PRO A 39 -15.95 -27.94 -1.99
N LYS A 40 -16.76 -28.77 -2.66
CA LYS A 40 -16.29 -29.64 -3.74
C LYS A 40 -15.76 -28.88 -4.97
N ALA A 41 -16.39 -27.75 -5.31
CA ALA A 41 -15.92 -26.89 -6.41
C ALA A 41 -14.62 -26.19 -6.03
N ILE A 42 -14.51 -25.72 -4.79
CA ILE A 42 -13.31 -25.08 -4.25
C ILE A 42 -12.12 -26.06 -4.29
N GLU A 43 -12.30 -27.29 -3.82
CA GLU A 43 -11.25 -28.32 -3.85
C GLU A 43 -10.83 -28.68 -5.28
N ALA A 44 -11.77 -28.81 -6.21
CA ALA A 44 -11.46 -29.12 -7.61
C ALA A 44 -10.62 -28.03 -8.27
N VAL A 45 -11.00 -26.76 -8.08
CA VAL A 45 -10.28 -25.60 -8.62
C VAL A 45 -8.89 -25.49 -7.99
N LEU A 46 -8.77 -25.61 -6.66
CA LEU A 46 -7.47 -25.54 -5.98
C LEU A 46 -6.53 -26.65 -6.41
N HIS A 47 -7.01 -27.88 -6.55
CA HIS A 47 -6.19 -29.00 -7.00
C HIS A 47 -5.65 -28.76 -8.42
N GLU A 48 -6.49 -28.26 -9.33
CA GLU A 48 -6.10 -27.93 -10.71
C GLU A 48 -5.08 -26.78 -10.75
N VAL A 49 -5.32 -25.71 -9.99
CA VAL A 49 -4.42 -24.57 -9.93
C VAL A 49 -3.07 -24.94 -9.34
N LEU A 50 -3.02 -25.69 -8.23
CA LEU A 50 -1.76 -26.13 -7.62
C LEU A 50 -0.98 -27.09 -8.53
N ALA A 51 -1.68 -27.94 -9.29
CA ALA A 51 -1.05 -28.81 -10.28
C ALA A 51 -0.41 -28.02 -11.44
N ASN A 52 -1.05 -26.94 -11.90
CA ASN A 52 -0.51 -26.07 -12.94
C ASN A 52 0.63 -25.18 -12.41
N TYR A 53 0.46 -24.61 -11.22
CA TYR A 53 1.45 -23.75 -10.58
C TYR A 53 2.77 -24.50 -10.33
N ASN A 54 2.70 -25.74 -9.83
CA ASN A 54 3.90 -26.57 -9.64
C ASN A 54 4.57 -26.96 -10.96
N LYS A 55 3.82 -27.09 -12.07
CA LYS A 55 4.40 -27.35 -13.40
C LYS A 55 5.17 -26.14 -13.93
N GLU A 56 4.65 -24.92 -13.74
CA GLU A 56 5.29 -23.69 -14.22
C GLU A 56 6.52 -23.32 -13.36
N VAL A 57 6.42 -23.46 -12.04
CA VAL A 57 7.51 -23.11 -11.11
C VAL A 57 8.66 -24.12 -11.15
N HIS A 58 8.39 -25.39 -11.49
CA HIS A 58 9.40 -26.45 -11.57
C HIS A 58 9.74 -26.92 -13.00
N ALA A 59 9.30 -26.21 -14.04
CA ALA A 59 9.76 -26.49 -15.40
C ALA A 59 11.30 -26.27 -15.49
N PRO A 60 12.09 -27.28 -15.92
CA PRO A 60 13.53 -27.11 -16.09
C PRO A 60 13.80 -26.02 -17.13
N LYS A 61 14.65 -25.04 -16.78
CA LYS A 61 15.08 -23.92 -17.64
C LYS A 61 15.90 -24.32 -18.89
N GLU A 62 15.82 -25.58 -19.33
CA GLU A 62 16.67 -26.09 -20.43
C GLU A 62 16.09 -25.87 -21.84
N ALA A 63 14.84 -25.39 -21.98
CA ALA A 63 14.19 -25.25 -23.29
C ALA A 63 14.37 -23.90 -24.00
N VAL A 64 15.22 -22.99 -23.49
CA VAL A 64 15.45 -21.64 -24.10
C VAL A 64 16.86 -21.51 -24.71
N LYS A 65 17.62 -22.61 -24.85
CA LYS A 65 18.99 -22.60 -25.40
C LYS A 65 19.12 -23.14 -26.83
N ALA A 66 18.04 -23.21 -27.58
CA ALA A 66 18.06 -23.65 -28.98
C ALA A 66 17.28 -22.68 -29.84
N VAL A 67 17.90 -21.56 -30.21
CA VAL A 67 17.73 -20.77 -31.45
C VAL A 67 18.78 -19.64 -31.36
N GLU A 68 19.48 -19.39 -32.48
CA GLU A 68 20.52 -18.37 -32.70
C GLU A 68 21.94 -18.69 -32.19
N ALA A 69 22.57 -19.64 -32.89
CA ALA A 69 23.98 -19.53 -33.23
C ALA A 69 24.08 -18.88 -34.62
N GLU A 70 24.20 -17.56 -34.66
CA GLU A 70 24.72 -16.84 -35.82
C GLU A 70 26.10 -16.28 -35.44
N GLU A 71 27.11 -16.67 -36.21
CA GLU A 71 28.51 -16.34 -36.01
C GLU A 71 28.75 -14.82 -36.12
N ILE A 72 29.33 -14.23 -35.07
CA ILE A 72 29.91 -12.89 -35.11
C ILE A 72 31.44 -13.06 -35.06
N PRO A 73 32.21 -12.44 -35.98
CA PRO A 73 33.67 -12.58 -36.03
C PRO A 73 34.35 -11.97 -34.80
N GLU A 74 35.39 -12.66 -34.33
CA GLU A 74 36.37 -12.17 -33.35
C GLU A 74 37.15 -10.98 -33.92
N GLU A 75 36.83 -9.75 -33.50
CA GLU A 75 37.82 -8.67 -33.48
C GLU A 75 37.44 -7.61 -32.44
N TYR A 76 38.46 -7.12 -31.71
CA TYR A 76 38.44 -6.13 -30.62
C TYR A 76 38.13 -6.65 -29.20
N VAL A 77 39.17 -7.24 -28.60
CA VAL A 77 39.41 -7.18 -27.15
C VAL A 77 40.31 -5.97 -26.88
N GLU A 78 39.73 -4.88 -26.39
CA GLU A 78 40.47 -3.85 -25.64
C GLU A 78 39.73 -3.55 -24.33
N GLU A 79 40.29 -4.13 -23.26
CA GLU A 79 40.59 -3.47 -21.98
C GLU A 79 39.55 -2.47 -21.43
N SER A 80 38.65 -2.94 -20.57
CA SER A 80 37.93 -2.08 -19.62
C SER A 80 38.11 -2.58 -18.19
N GLU A 81 38.74 -1.74 -17.39
CA GLU A 81 39.11 -1.91 -16.00
C GLU A 81 37.93 -2.32 -15.09
N LYS A 82 38.25 -3.22 -14.15
CA LYS A 82 37.42 -3.57 -13.00
C LYS A 82 37.18 -2.33 -12.13
N LYS A 83 35.95 -1.83 -12.06
CA LYS A 83 35.49 -1.02 -10.92
C LYS A 83 34.96 -1.95 -9.82
N PRO A 84 35.37 -1.74 -8.56
CA PRO A 84 34.90 -2.54 -7.43
C PRO A 84 33.43 -2.23 -7.16
N VAL A 85 32.67 -3.29 -6.89
CA VAL A 85 31.30 -3.26 -6.38
C VAL A 85 31.30 -2.51 -5.04
N PRO A 86 30.44 -1.50 -4.83
CA PRO A 86 30.38 -0.78 -3.56
C PRO A 86 30.02 -1.71 -2.39
N GLU A 87 30.85 -1.65 -1.35
CA GLU A 87 30.82 -2.40 -0.09
C GLU A 87 29.59 -2.13 0.80
N VAL A 88 28.55 -1.45 0.26
CA VAL A 88 27.33 -1.06 0.98
C VAL A 88 26.26 -2.17 0.94
N VAL A 89 26.43 -3.19 0.08
CA VAL A 89 25.46 -4.30 -0.04
C VAL A 89 25.80 -5.49 0.87
N ARG A 90 26.96 -5.46 1.57
CA ARG A 90 27.39 -6.54 2.46
C ARG A 90 26.98 -6.36 3.93
N GLU A 91 26.60 -5.16 4.36
CA GLU A 91 26.21 -4.89 5.76
C GLU A 91 24.75 -5.24 6.11
N ILE A 92 23.90 -5.59 5.13
CA ILE A 92 22.51 -5.98 5.39
C ILE A 92 22.36 -7.52 5.54
N ALA A 93 23.38 -8.29 5.15
CA ALA A 93 23.33 -9.76 5.15
C ALA A 93 23.93 -10.43 6.40
N GLU A 94 24.63 -9.69 7.27
CA GLU A 94 25.20 -10.22 8.50
C GLU A 94 24.53 -9.56 9.72
N GLY A 95 23.30 -9.98 9.99
CA GLY A 95 22.60 -9.70 11.24
C GLY A 95 23.34 -10.32 12.41
N LYS A 96 24.21 -9.53 13.06
CA LYS A 96 24.69 -9.81 14.42
C LYS A 96 23.53 -9.53 15.38
N GLU A 97 22.89 -10.60 15.85
CA GLU A 97 22.11 -10.59 17.08
C GLU A 97 23.05 -10.30 18.26
N GLU A 98 23.10 -9.05 18.72
CA GLU A 98 23.67 -8.72 20.02
C GLU A 98 22.69 -9.15 21.12
N GLU A 99 22.87 -10.38 21.56
CA GLU A 99 22.24 -11.02 22.70
C GLU A 99 22.84 -10.47 24.02
N LYS A 100 22.53 -9.21 24.40
CA LYS A 100 22.79 -8.69 25.76
C LYS A 100 21.73 -7.68 26.18
N GLY A 101 20.64 -8.15 26.79
CA GLY A 101 19.60 -7.24 27.28
C GLY A 101 18.40 -7.87 27.97
N GLY A 102 18.63 -8.47 29.14
CA GLY A 102 17.69 -8.38 30.26
C GLY A 102 16.63 -9.48 30.38
N LEU A 103 16.85 -10.37 31.34
CA LEU A 103 15.78 -11.09 32.06
C LEU A 103 14.70 -10.11 32.58
N SER A 104 15.04 -8.83 32.77
CA SER A 104 14.12 -7.74 33.14
C SER A 104 13.21 -7.28 32.00
N THR A 105 13.65 -7.39 30.74
CA THR A 105 12.86 -7.03 29.56
C THR A 105 11.84 -8.10 29.25
N TRP A 106 12.19 -9.38 29.44
CA TRP A 106 11.23 -10.48 29.38
C TRP A 106 10.21 -10.40 30.51
N ALA A 107 10.62 -10.11 31.75
CA ALA A 107 9.68 -9.91 32.86
C ALA A 107 8.78 -8.68 32.66
N ALA A 108 9.30 -7.59 32.08
CA ALA A 108 8.51 -6.40 31.74
C ALA A 108 7.56 -6.63 30.56
N LEU A 109 8.00 -7.37 29.52
CA LEU A 109 7.12 -7.83 28.43
C LEU A 109 6.05 -8.79 28.95
N PHE A 110 6.41 -9.68 29.88
CA PHE A 110 5.51 -10.65 30.50
C PHE A 110 4.45 -9.97 31.39
N LEU A 111 4.85 -8.93 32.15
CA LEU A 111 3.92 -8.10 32.92
C LEU A 111 3.00 -7.23 32.04
N MET A 112 3.46 -6.81 30.85
CA MET A 112 2.69 -6.02 29.89
C MET A 112 1.76 -6.84 28.96
N LYS A 113 1.99 -8.15 28.79
CA LYS A 113 1.26 -8.95 27.79
C LYS A 113 -0.09 -9.51 28.27
N SER A 114 -0.32 -9.58 29.59
CA SER A 114 -1.67 -9.77 30.13
C SER A 114 -2.35 -8.40 30.21
N THR A 115 -3.43 -8.24 29.46
CA THR A 115 -4.00 -6.96 29.12
C THR A 115 -4.51 -6.26 30.37
N SER A 116 -4.23 -4.96 30.49
CA SER A 116 -4.57 -4.15 31.67
C SER A 116 -6.06 -4.26 32.05
N VAL A 117 -6.92 -4.58 31.08
CA VAL A 117 -8.37 -4.71 31.23
C VAL A 117 -8.77 -5.91 32.10
N GLU A 118 -8.25 -7.11 31.81
CA GLU A 118 -8.62 -8.33 32.55
C GLU A 118 -8.16 -8.28 34.01
N LYS A 119 -6.94 -7.75 34.24
CA LYS A 119 -6.41 -7.52 35.59
C LYS A 119 -7.24 -6.50 36.37
N THR A 120 -7.59 -5.38 35.73
CA THR A 120 -8.41 -4.32 36.33
C THR A 120 -9.79 -4.85 36.69
N PHE A 121 -10.42 -5.60 35.78
CA PHE A 121 -11.74 -6.17 36.01
C PHE A 121 -11.74 -7.16 37.17
N SER A 122 -10.73 -8.03 37.24
CA SER A 122 -10.62 -9.00 38.32
C SER A 122 -10.38 -8.32 39.67
N ALA A 123 -9.60 -7.24 39.70
CA ALA A 123 -9.42 -6.44 40.92
C ALA A 123 -10.76 -5.80 41.36
N ILE A 124 -11.56 -5.30 40.43
CA ILE A 124 -12.91 -4.77 40.71
C ILE A 124 -13.82 -5.90 41.22
N TYR A 125 -13.80 -7.07 40.58
CA TYR A 125 -14.61 -8.21 41.03
C TYR A 125 -14.22 -8.68 42.43
N PHE A 126 -12.92 -8.75 42.71
CA PHE A 126 -12.41 -9.07 44.04
C PHE A 126 -12.86 -8.04 45.08
N LEU A 127 -12.83 -6.74 44.74
CA LEU A 127 -13.36 -5.68 45.60
C LEU A 127 -14.86 -5.84 45.87
N ILE A 128 -15.65 -6.20 44.85
CA ILE A 128 -17.10 -6.46 45.00
C ILE A 128 -17.34 -7.64 45.94
N ILE A 129 -16.62 -8.76 45.76
CA ILE A 129 -16.72 -9.93 46.65
C ILE A 129 -16.32 -9.54 48.08
N PHE A 130 -15.27 -8.75 48.25
CA PHE A 130 -14.84 -8.28 49.56
C PHE A 130 -15.90 -7.42 50.25
N ILE A 131 -16.57 -6.53 49.51
CA ILE A 131 -17.71 -5.75 50.01
C ILE A 131 -18.87 -6.66 50.41
N ILE A 132 -19.18 -7.69 49.60
CA ILE A 132 -20.23 -8.67 49.91
C ILE A 132 -19.90 -9.45 51.20
N ILE A 133 -18.64 -9.83 51.41
CA ILE A 133 -18.19 -10.54 52.62
C ILE A 133 -18.39 -9.66 53.86
N ILE A 134 -17.95 -8.40 53.81
CA ILE A 134 -18.13 -7.45 54.92
C ILE A 134 -19.61 -7.21 55.19
N TRP A 135 -20.38 -6.95 54.15
CA TRP A 135 -21.81 -6.69 54.27
C TRP A 135 -22.57 -7.89 54.84
N SER A 136 -22.22 -9.10 54.40
CA SER A 136 -22.81 -10.34 54.92
C SER A 136 -22.50 -10.53 56.41
N GLY A 137 -21.25 -10.28 56.83
CA GLY A 137 -20.89 -10.36 58.25
C GLY A 137 -21.63 -9.35 59.12
N LEU A 138 -21.86 -8.14 58.62
CA LEU A 138 -22.68 -7.14 59.32
C LEU A 138 -24.16 -7.54 59.38
N ALA A 139 -24.70 -8.11 58.30
CA ALA A 139 -26.11 -8.47 58.19
C ALA A 139 -26.50 -9.70 59.04
N THR A 140 -25.58 -10.66 59.20
CA THR A 140 -25.86 -11.91 59.93
C THR A 140 -25.34 -11.92 61.36
N GLU A 141 -24.82 -10.78 61.85
CA GLU A 141 -24.14 -10.65 63.16
C GLU A 141 -23.06 -11.72 63.41
N SER A 142 -22.55 -12.32 62.32
CA SER A 142 -21.60 -13.41 62.39
C SER A 142 -20.18 -12.86 62.43
N PRO A 143 -19.25 -13.49 63.17
CA PRO A 143 -17.85 -13.10 63.11
C PRO A 143 -17.35 -13.08 61.67
N VAL A 144 -16.67 -12.01 61.26
CA VAL A 144 -16.17 -11.82 59.88
C VAL A 144 -15.31 -13.01 59.43
N ALA A 145 -14.59 -13.65 60.36
CA ALA A 145 -13.81 -14.86 60.09
C ALA A 145 -14.66 -16.04 59.59
N ASN A 146 -15.87 -16.23 60.12
CA ASN A 146 -16.78 -17.30 59.68
C ASN A 146 -17.30 -17.01 58.28
N VAL A 147 -17.69 -15.76 58.02
CA VAL A 147 -18.18 -15.36 56.70
C VAL A 147 -17.06 -15.47 55.67
N PHE A 148 -15.85 -15.01 56.00
CA PHE A 148 -14.68 -15.15 55.13
C PHE A 148 -14.38 -16.62 54.83
N ALA A 149 -14.43 -17.51 55.82
CA ALA A 149 -14.26 -18.95 55.62
C ALA A 149 -15.32 -19.52 54.66
N GLY A 150 -16.57 -19.05 54.75
CA GLY A 150 -17.64 -19.43 53.82
C GLY A 150 -17.40 -18.99 52.37
N PHE A 151 -16.72 -17.86 52.14
CA PHE A 151 -16.38 -17.35 50.80
C PHE A 151 -14.99 -17.78 50.31
N LEU A 152 -14.30 -18.67 51.03
CA LEU A 152 -13.00 -19.17 50.59
C LEU A 152 -13.03 -19.84 49.19
N PRO A 153 -14.07 -20.60 48.79
CA PRO A 153 -14.10 -21.23 47.47
C PRO A 153 -14.06 -20.23 46.32
N ILE A 154 -14.82 -19.12 46.39
CA ILE A 154 -14.78 -18.10 45.34
C ILE A 154 -13.44 -17.36 45.31
N ILE A 155 -12.84 -17.09 46.46
CA ILE A 155 -11.52 -16.45 46.53
C ILE A 155 -10.46 -17.34 45.88
N LEU A 156 -10.43 -18.62 46.22
CA LEU A 156 -9.51 -19.60 45.63
C LEU A 156 -9.77 -19.80 44.14
N THR A 157 -11.04 -19.75 43.72
CA THR A 157 -11.42 -19.78 42.30
C THR A 157 -10.81 -18.60 41.55
N ILE A 158 -10.97 -17.37 42.04
CA ILE A 158 -10.41 -16.16 41.40
C ILE A 158 -8.88 -16.26 41.29
N VAL A 159 -8.20 -16.63 42.38
CA VAL A 159 -6.73 -16.76 42.41
C VAL A 159 -6.25 -17.85 41.45
N THR A 160 -6.93 -19.00 41.43
CA THR A 160 -6.58 -20.12 40.56
C THR A 160 -6.77 -19.74 39.08
N ILE A 161 -7.89 -19.10 38.74
CA ILE A 161 -8.13 -18.64 37.36
C ILE A 161 -7.04 -17.66 36.93
N PHE A 162 -6.60 -16.77 37.82
CA PHE A 162 -5.49 -15.86 37.53
C PHE A 162 -4.18 -16.60 37.26
N ALA A 163 -3.81 -17.53 38.13
CA ALA A 163 -2.61 -18.33 37.97
C ALA A 163 -2.65 -19.20 36.70
N LEU A 164 -3.82 -19.76 36.38
CA LEU A 164 -4.02 -20.58 35.18
C LEU A 164 -4.04 -19.75 33.91
N HIS A 165 -4.61 -18.54 33.95
CA HIS A 165 -4.68 -17.65 32.80
C HIS A 165 -3.28 -17.22 32.33
N ASP A 166 -2.36 -16.99 33.26
CA ASP A 166 -0.97 -16.64 32.94
C ASP A 166 -0.16 -17.85 32.44
N TYR A 167 -0.54 -19.08 32.80
CA TYR A 167 0.26 -20.29 32.53
C TYR A 167 -0.21 -21.10 31.32
N PHE A 168 -1.52 -21.13 31.07
CA PHE A 168 -2.10 -21.94 30.01
C PHE A 168 -2.46 -21.10 28.79
N GLU A 169 -1.82 -21.41 27.66
CA GLU A 169 -2.25 -20.91 26.34
C GLU A 169 -3.67 -21.37 26.00
N ASP A 170 -4.25 -20.75 24.97
CA ASP A 170 -5.68 -20.84 24.58
C ASP A 170 -6.28 -22.26 24.52
N GLU A 171 -5.45 -23.28 24.38
CA GLU A 171 -5.82 -24.68 24.25
C GLU A 171 -6.55 -25.27 25.48
N TYR A 172 -6.26 -24.79 26.70
CA TYR A 172 -6.85 -25.34 27.94
C TYR A 172 -7.97 -24.50 28.54
N ARG A 173 -8.51 -23.51 27.82
CA ARG A 173 -9.57 -22.60 28.32
C ARG A 173 -10.80 -23.30 28.88
N TRP A 174 -11.14 -24.48 28.36
CA TRP A 174 -12.31 -25.23 28.82
C TRP A 174 -12.14 -25.77 30.26
N THR A 175 -10.90 -26.00 30.70
CA THR A 175 -10.61 -26.52 32.06
C THR A 175 -10.90 -25.47 33.14
N ILE A 176 -10.81 -24.19 32.80
CA ILE A 176 -11.12 -23.05 33.69
C ILE A 176 -12.56 -23.13 34.22
N VAL A 177 -13.51 -23.63 33.40
CA VAL A 177 -14.92 -23.78 33.78
C VAL A 177 -15.11 -24.77 34.94
N LEU A 178 -14.18 -25.72 35.13
CA LEU A 178 -14.25 -26.72 36.20
C LEU A 178 -13.68 -26.22 37.54
N VAL A 179 -12.97 -25.08 37.55
CA VAL A 179 -12.31 -24.56 38.76
C VAL A 179 -13.29 -24.24 39.91
N PRO A 180 -14.43 -23.55 39.69
CA PRO A 180 -15.38 -23.29 40.77
C PRO A 180 -15.98 -24.58 41.33
N LEU A 181 -16.25 -25.56 40.45
CA LEU A 181 -16.77 -26.86 40.85
C LEU A 181 -15.78 -27.59 41.74
N PHE A 182 -14.49 -27.59 41.38
CA PHE A 182 -13.42 -28.20 42.17
C PHE A 182 -13.32 -27.59 43.57
N TRP A 183 -13.24 -26.26 43.69
CA TRP A 183 -13.11 -25.60 45.00
C TRP A 183 -14.37 -25.73 45.86
N CYS A 184 -15.57 -25.69 45.24
CA CYS A 184 -16.83 -25.92 45.95
C CYS A 184 -16.95 -27.36 46.46
N ALA A 185 -16.57 -28.36 45.67
CA ALA A 185 -16.57 -29.76 46.08
C ALA A 185 -15.58 -30.00 47.23
N LEU A 186 -14.37 -29.45 47.13
CA LEU A 186 -13.37 -29.55 48.19
C LEU A 186 -13.86 -28.90 49.50
N PHE A 187 -14.49 -27.73 49.41
CA PHE A 187 -15.06 -27.05 50.57
C PHE A 187 -16.21 -27.83 51.21
N LEU A 188 -17.09 -28.43 50.40
CA LEU A 188 -18.17 -29.27 50.90
C LEU A 188 -17.63 -30.50 51.65
N VAL A 189 -16.60 -31.15 51.10
CA VAL A 189 -15.91 -32.26 51.79
C VAL A 189 -15.27 -31.77 53.09
N ALA A 190 -14.53 -30.66 53.04
CA ALA A 190 -13.88 -30.09 54.22
C ALA A 190 -14.92 -29.77 55.31
N ALA A 191 -16.04 -29.12 54.96
CA ALA A 191 -17.08 -28.76 55.91
C ALA A 191 -17.74 -29.99 56.55
N ASN A 192 -18.02 -31.04 55.78
CA ASN A 192 -18.66 -32.26 56.28
C ASN A 192 -17.76 -33.10 57.19
N TYR A 193 -16.44 -33.09 56.99
CA TYR A 193 -15.49 -33.87 57.79
C TYR A 193 -14.77 -33.06 58.86
N SER A 194 -14.84 -31.73 58.81
CA SER A 194 -14.16 -30.89 59.78
C SER A 194 -14.87 -30.91 61.13
N THR A 195 -14.08 -31.06 62.19
CA THR A 195 -14.50 -30.69 63.55
C THR A 195 -14.35 -29.19 63.80
N LEU A 196 -14.17 -28.38 62.74
CA LEU A 196 -13.89 -26.95 62.85
C LEU A 196 -15.15 -26.21 63.33
N PRO A 197 -15.14 -25.60 64.53
CA PRO A 197 -16.31 -24.90 65.06
C PRO A 197 -16.78 -23.74 64.17
N LEU A 198 -15.86 -23.15 63.39
CA LEU A 198 -16.16 -22.06 62.45
C LEU A 198 -17.15 -22.46 61.35
N LEU A 199 -17.15 -23.73 60.91
CA LEU A 199 -17.98 -24.19 59.79
C LEU A 199 -19.31 -24.77 60.27
N ALA A 200 -19.41 -25.20 61.53
CA ALA A 200 -20.60 -25.84 62.08
C ALA A 200 -21.83 -24.91 62.19
N ILE A 201 -21.60 -23.59 62.23
CA ILE A 201 -22.66 -22.57 62.37
C ILE A 201 -23.18 -22.11 60.99
N LEU A 202 -22.46 -22.44 59.91
CA LEU A 202 -22.77 -21.98 58.57
C LEU A 202 -23.76 -22.91 57.88
N ASP A 203 -24.67 -22.32 57.10
CA ASP A 203 -25.46 -23.07 56.13
C ASP A 203 -24.57 -23.41 54.92
N VAL A 204 -23.79 -24.48 55.07
CA VAL A 204 -22.77 -24.92 54.12
C VAL A 204 -23.36 -25.11 52.73
N GLN A 205 -24.59 -25.65 52.62
CA GLN A 205 -25.20 -25.96 51.33
C GLN A 205 -25.51 -24.67 50.55
N ASN A 206 -26.16 -23.70 51.19
CA ASN A 206 -26.48 -22.43 50.56
C ASN A 206 -25.22 -21.62 50.22
N ILE A 207 -24.20 -21.66 51.08
CA ILE A 207 -22.92 -20.99 50.83
C ILE A 207 -22.17 -21.63 49.66
N VAL A 208 -22.12 -22.96 49.57
CA VAL A 208 -21.52 -23.68 48.43
C VAL A 208 -22.21 -23.29 47.12
N MET A 209 -23.54 -23.29 47.11
CA MET A 209 -24.32 -22.92 45.92
C MET A 209 -24.05 -21.46 45.51
N LEU A 210 -24.00 -20.54 46.48
CA LEU A 210 -23.69 -19.14 46.23
C LEU A 210 -22.28 -18.96 45.65
N ASN A 211 -21.27 -19.61 46.23
CA ASN A 211 -19.89 -19.57 45.74
C ASN A 211 -19.79 -20.13 44.31
N PHE A 212 -20.49 -21.22 44.03
CA PHE A 212 -20.51 -21.81 42.69
C PHE A 212 -21.10 -20.83 41.67
N VAL A 213 -22.27 -20.24 41.96
CA VAL A 213 -22.92 -19.26 41.07
C VAL A 213 -22.02 -18.04 40.84
N LEU A 214 -21.43 -17.47 41.90
CA LEU A 214 -20.49 -16.36 41.79
C LEU A 214 -19.25 -16.74 40.99
N GLY A 215 -18.76 -17.97 41.11
CA GLY A 215 -17.61 -18.47 40.34
C GLY A 215 -17.92 -18.57 38.85
N ILE A 216 -19.10 -19.08 38.50
CA ILE A 216 -19.54 -19.17 37.10
C ILE A 216 -19.76 -17.77 36.50
N ILE A 217 -20.37 -16.84 37.24
CA ILE A 217 -20.54 -15.45 36.79
C ILE A 217 -19.18 -14.80 36.52
N PHE A 218 -18.21 -14.98 37.41
CA PHE A 218 -16.85 -14.48 37.22
C PHE A 218 -16.21 -14.99 35.93
N ILE A 219 -16.27 -16.31 35.69
CA ILE A 219 -15.72 -16.93 34.47
C ILE A 219 -16.41 -16.39 33.22
N ALA A 220 -17.74 -16.28 33.23
CA ALA A 220 -18.50 -15.76 32.10
C ALA A 220 -18.09 -14.32 31.75
N LEU A 221 -17.85 -13.49 32.78
CA LEU A 221 -17.40 -12.10 32.61
C LEU A 221 -15.99 -12.02 32.03
N ILE A 222 -15.05 -12.83 32.54
CA ILE A 222 -13.68 -12.91 31.98
C ILE A 222 -13.73 -13.32 30.50
N TYR A 223 -14.53 -14.34 30.16
CA TYR A 223 -14.65 -14.81 28.79
C TYR A 223 -15.25 -13.75 27.86
N TYR A 224 -16.28 -13.04 28.33
CA TYR A 224 -16.91 -11.95 27.60
C TYR A 224 -15.93 -10.80 27.32
N LEU A 225 -15.18 -10.37 28.32
CA LEU A 225 -14.20 -9.29 28.19
C LEU A 225 -13.04 -9.67 27.28
N GLY A 226 -12.49 -10.88 27.43
CA GLY A 226 -11.43 -11.37 26.55
C GLY A 226 -11.88 -11.46 25.09
N ASN A 227 -13.14 -11.82 24.83
CA ASN A 227 -13.69 -11.82 23.48
C ASN A 227 -13.91 -10.40 22.93
N LEU A 228 -14.36 -9.46 23.76
CA LEU A 228 -14.52 -8.06 23.37
C LEU A 228 -13.18 -7.45 22.95
N GLU A 229 -12.13 -7.69 23.73
CA GLU A 229 -10.78 -7.21 23.45
C GLU A 229 -10.23 -7.80 22.14
N ARG A 230 -10.36 -9.12 21.94
CA ARG A 230 -10.00 -9.77 20.67
C ARG A 230 -10.70 -9.12 19.49
N SER A 231 -11.99 -8.81 19.62
CA SER A 231 -12.75 -8.17 18.54
C SER A 231 -12.27 -6.75 18.22
N LEU A 232 -11.79 -6.01 19.23
CA LEU A 232 -11.24 -4.66 19.04
C LEU A 232 -9.87 -4.71 18.37
N VAL A 233 -8.99 -5.59 18.84
CA VAL A 233 -7.65 -5.80 18.26
C VAL A 233 -7.76 -6.31 16.83
N GLU A 234 -8.66 -7.24 16.55
CA GLU A 234 -8.90 -7.75 15.20
C GLU A 234 -9.44 -6.66 14.27
N LYS A 235 -10.35 -5.80 14.74
CA LYS A 235 -10.82 -4.62 13.98
C LYS A 235 -9.69 -3.65 13.66
N GLU A 236 -8.76 -3.40 14.59
CA GLU A 236 -7.62 -2.52 14.36
C GLU A 236 -6.62 -3.13 13.37
N ARG A 237 -6.31 -4.42 13.51
CA ARG A 237 -5.46 -5.16 12.55
C ARG A 237 -6.06 -5.15 11.15
N MET A 238 -7.36 -5.39 11.03
CA MET A 238 -8.08 -5.33 9.74
C MET A 238 -8.05 -3.94 9.12
N LYS A 239 -8.17 -2.87 9.93
CA LYS A 239 -8.02 -1.48 9.44
C LYS A 239 -6.60 -1.22 8.94
N ALA A 240 -5.58 -1.65 9.69
CA ALA A 240 -4.18 -1.49 9.30
C ALA A 240 -3.85 -2.26 8.01
N MET A 241 -4.34 -3.50 7.89
CA MET A 241 -4.16 -4.35 6.72
C MET A 241 -4.86 -3.76 5.50
N LYS A 242 -6.12 -3.31 5.63
CA LYS A 242 -6.83 -2.61 4.55
C LYS A 242 -6.08 -1.35 4.10
N LYS A 243 -5.54 -0.56 5.03
CA LYS A 243 -4.76 0.64 4.70
C LYS A 243 -3.50 0.28 3.91
N LYS A 244 -2.79 -0.78 4.30
CA LYS A 244 -1.57 -1.26 3.64
C LYS A 244 -1.87 -1.77 2.21
N VAL A 245 -2.89 -2.61 2.05
CA VAL A 245 -3.31 -3.13 0.74
C VAL A 245 -3.74 -2.01 -0.20
N ILE A 246 -4.52 -1.03 0.28
CA ILE A 246 -4.91 0.13 -0.53
C ILE A 246 -3.69 0.95 -0.94
N SER A 247 -2.69 1.14 -0.07
CA SER A 247 -1.46 1.87 -0.41
C SER A 247 -0.54 1.13 -1.39
N GLU A 248 -0.55 -0.21 -1.38
CA GLU A 248 0.27 -1.03 -2.29
C GLU A 248 -0.40 -1.16 -3.66
N MET A 249 -1.71 -1.43 -3.72
CA MET A 249 -2.47 -1.46 -4.99
C MET A 249 -2.43 -0.13 -5.73
N THR A 250 -2.50 1.00 -5.01
CA THR A 250 -2.39 2.33 -5.62
C THR A 250 -0.97 2.67 -6.09
N GLY A 251 0.06 1.96 -5.63
CA GLY A 251 1.44 2.14 -6.09
C GLY A 251 1.72 1.47 -7.43
N GLU A 252 1.19 0.26 -7.63
CA GLU A 252 1.45 -0.56 -8.81
C GLU A 252 0.63 -0.12 -10.03
N GLU A 253 -0.68 0.13 -9.86
CA GLU A 253 -1.51 0.72 -10.92
C GLU A 253 -1.01 2.10 -11.35
N ARG A 254 -0.43 2.87 -10.41
CA ARG A 254 0.18 4.17 -10.70
C ARG A 254 1.46 4.00 -11.49
N ARG A 255 2.31 3.01 -11.20
CA ARG A 255 3.51 2.74 -12.01
C ARG A 255 3.16 2.33 -13.44
N GLU A 256 2.14 1.50 -13.62
CA GLU A 256 1.73 1.03 -14.95
C GLU A 256 1.17 2.18 -15.80
N ARG A 257 0.20 2.95 -15.28
CA ARG A 257 -0.35 4.12 -15.98
C ARG A 257 0.70 5.17 -16.32
N HIS A 258 1.66 5.36 -15.43
CA HIS A 258 2.72 6.34 -15.62
C HIS A 258 3.80 5.86 -16.61
N GLY A 259 4.05 4.54 -16.69
CA GLY A 259 4.94 3.95 -17.68
C GLY A 259 4.45 4.21 -19.10
N THR A 260 3.18 3.90 -19.38
CA THR A 260 2.57 4.15 -20.69
C THR A 260 2.57 5.64 -21.08
N ALA A 261 2.29 6.53 -20.12
CA ALA A 261 2.30 7.97 -20.38
C ALA A 261 3.70 8.50 -20.73
N LEU A 262 4.76 7.97 -20.12
CA LEU A 262 6.14 8.37 -20.43
C LEU A 262 6.58 7.94 -21.82
N GLU A 263 6.22 6.73 -22.24
CA GLU A 263 6.55 6.23 -23.59
C GLU A 263 5.86 7.07 -24.68
N GLN A 264 4.60 7.45 -24.44
CA GLN A 264 3.88 8.38 -25.30
C GLN A 264 4.56 9.76 -25.34
N LEU A 265 4.96 10.29 -24.18
CA LEU A 265 5.65 11.58 -24.11
C LEU A 265 6.99 11.56 -24.86
N ASP A 266 7.81 10.51 -24.72
CA ASP A 266 9.09 10.40 -25.42
C ASP A 266 8.89 10.45 -26.95
N THR A 267 7.87 9.75 -27.46
CA THR A 267 7.51 9.79 -28.89
C THR A 267 7.06 11.19 -29.33
N ILE A 268 6.17 11.82 -28.56
CA ILE A 268 5.63 13.15 -28.88
C ILE A 268 6.75 14.22 -28.84
N PHE A 269 7.67 14.16 -27.87
CA PHE A 269 8.78 15.09 -27.76
C PHE A 269 9.74 15.00 -28.95
N HIS A 270 9.96 13.79 -29.48
CA HIS A 270 10.80 13.60 -30.66
C HIS A 270 10.19 14.25 -31.89
N GLU A 271 8.91 13.99 -32.16
CA GLU A 271 8.18 14.61 -33.28
C GLU A 271 8.08 16.14 -33.14
N LEU A 272 7.84 16.63 -31.91
CA LEU A 272 7.75 18.05 -31.61
C LEU A 272 9.09 18.76 -31.85
N GLU A 273 10.20 18.15 -31.46
CA GLU A 273 11.55 18.67 -31.71
C GLU A 273 11.83 18.78 -33.21
N ASP A 274 11.45 17.78 -34.00
CA ASP A 274 11.68 17.78 -35.44
C ASP A 274 10.87 18.87 -36.15
N HIS A 275 9.60 19.06 -35.77
CA HIS A 275 8.80 20.17 -36.27
C HIS A 275 9.35 21.53 -35.84
N ALA A 276 9.84 21.67 -34.60
CA ALA A 276 10.48 22.89 -34.13
C ALA A 276 11.75 23.23 -34.92
N LYS A 277 12.58 22.23 -35.28
CA LYS A 277 13.75 22.42 -36.14
C LYS A 277 13.37 22.99 -37.51
N HIS A 278 12.35 22.43 -38.16
CA HIS A 278 11.87 22.93 -39.45
C HIS A 278 11.36 24.38 -39.37
N LEU A 279 10.63 24.71 -38.29
CA LEU A 279 10.18 26.08 -38.05
C LEU A 279 11.37 27.02 -37.83
N ASN A 280 12.34 26.65 -37.00
CA ASN A 280 13.53 27.47 -36.74
C ASN A 280 14.39 27.67 -37.99
N MET A 281 14.56 26.66 -38.84
CA MET A 281 15.24 26.81 -40.13
C MET A 281 14.53 27.84 -41.02
N THR A 282 13.20 27.78 -41.06
CA THR A 282 12.37 28.72 -41.81
C THR A 282 12.49 30.14 -41.26
N ILE A 283 12.40 30.31 -39.95
CA ILE A 283 12.60 31.59 -39.25
C ILE A 283 13.95 32.19 -39.61
N ASN A 284 15.01 31.37 -39.55
CA ASN A 284 16.37 31.80 -39.86
C ASN A 284 16.55 32.25 -41.31
N LYS A 285 15.82 31.64 -42.25
CA LYS A 285 15.84 32.01 -43.67
C LYS A 285 15.08 33.32 -43.92
N ILE A 286 13.84 33.39 -43.46
CA ILE A 286 12.90 34.49 -43.74
C ILE A 286 13.29 35.76 -42.98
N TYR A 287 13.62 35.64 -41.69
CA TYR A 287 14.04 36.76 -40.85
C TYR A 287 15.56 36.89 -40.76
N SER A 288 16.28 36.54 -41.84
CA SER A 288 17.73 36.71 -41.92
C SER A 288 18.11 38.19 -42.07
N GLN A 289 19.38 38.51 -41.81
CA GLN A 289 19.93 39.84 -42.03
C GLN A 289 19.76 40.35 -43.48
N ARG A 290 19.70 39.44 -44.46
CA ARG A 290 19.46 39.78 -45.87
C ARG A 290 18.08 40.39 -46.11
N HIS A 291 17.11 40.03 -45.28
CA HIS A 291 15.77 40.59 -45.29
C HIS A 291 15.58 41.69 -44.24
N GLY A 292 16.66 42.20 -43.64
CA GLY A 292 16.61 43.20 -42.56
C GLY A 292 16.23 42.64 -41.19
N GLY A 293 16.21 41.32 -41.02
CA GLY A 293 15.92 40.69 -39.73
C GLY A 293 17.11 40.71 -38.77
N SER A 294 16.87 41.06 -37.52
CA SER A 294 17.89 41.03 -36.46
C SER A 294 17.94 39.69 -35.74
N GLN A 295 19.04 39.41 -35.02
CA GLN A 295 19.13 38.23 -34.16
C GLN A 295 18.06 38.25 -33.06
N ALA A 296 17.76 39.42 -32.50
CA ALA A 296 16.73 39.58 -31.48
C ALA A 296 15.33 39.21 -31.99
N MET A 297 15.01 39.56 -33.24
CA MET A 297 13.72 39.18 -33.86
C MET A 297 13.61 37.66 -34.02
N ARG A 298 14.66 37.00 -34.50
CA ARG A 298 14.68 35.54 -34.62
C ARG A 298 14.53 34.88 -33.26
N ALA A 299 15.32 35.31 -32.27
CA ALA A 299 15.25 34.78 -30.91
C ALA A 299 13.88 35.00 -30.23
N ALA A 300 13.11 36.01 -30.65
CA ALA A 300 11.76 36.26 -30.13
C ALA A 300 10.72 35.23 -30.59
N ILE A 301 10.95 34.53 -31.70
CA ILE A 301 10.02 33.52 -32.25
C ILE A 301 10.62 32.13 -32.43
N GLU A 302 11.94 31.99 -32.33
CA GLU A 302 12.65 30.72 -32.34
C GLU A 302 12.22 29.86 -31.14
N ILE A 303 12.17 28.55 -31.33
CA ILE A 303 11.92 27.56 -30.27
C ILE A 303 13.27 26.99 -29.84
N PRO A 304 13.84 27.36 -28.68
CA PRO A 304 15.17 26.94 -28.26
C PRO A 304 15.28 25.42 -28.09
N ALA A 305 16.39 24.83 -28.58
CA ALA A 305 16.63 23.39 -28.49
C ALA A 305 16.82 22.93 -27.04
N GLU A 306 17.25 23.84 -26.17
CA GLU A 306 17.49 23.63 -24.74
C GLU A 306 16.23 23.15 -24.01
N TRP A 307 15.03 23.61 -24.43
CA TRP A 307 13.76 23.19 -23.84
C TRP A 307 13.51 21.69 -24.01
N PHE A 308 13.91 21.11 -25.15
CA PHE A 308 13.83 19.67 -25.39
C PHE A 308 14.93 18.90 -24.67
N GLN A 309 16.13 19.49 -24.54
CA GLN A 309 17.24 18.86 -23.82
C GLN A 309 16.97 18.74 -22.33
N GLU A 310 16.29 19.72 -21.72
CA GLU A 310 15.91 19.65 -20.30
C GLU A 310 15.05 18.41 -20.02
N TYR A 311 14.09 18.12 -20.89
CA TYR A 311 13.31 16.88 -20.83
C TYR A 311 14.20 15.63 -20.95
N LYS A 312 15.06 15.56 -21.98
CA LYS A 312 15.93 14.40 -22.22
C LYS A 312 16.95 14.15 -21.09
N ARG A 313 17.43 15.20 -20.41
CA ARG A 313 18.44 15.11 -19.33
C ARG A 313 17.90 14.45 -18.06
N THR A 314 16.58 14.41 -17.86
CA THR A 314 15.98 13.82 -16.65
C THR A 314 16.03 12.29 -16.59
N GLY A 315 16.64 11.63 -17.60
CA GLY A 315 16.91 10.20 -17.61
C GLY A 315 15.73 9.34 -18.06
N VAL A 316 15.93 8.02 -18.03
CA VAL A 316 14.95 7.02 -18.49
C VAL A 316 13.99 6.62 -17.36
N ALA A 317 14.42 6.75 -16.10
CA ALA A 317 13.62 6.34 -14.96
C ALA A 317 12.45 7.29 -14.71
N TYR A 318 11.29 6.70 -14.42
CA TYR A 318 10.12 7.43 -13.97
C TYR A 318 10.47 8.32 -12.77
N SER A 319 10.32 9.62 -12.92
CA SER A 319 10.44 10.59 -11.83
C SER A 319 9.45 11.73 -12.03
N ASP A 320 8.90 12.23 -10.92
CA ASP A 320 8.06 13.43 -10.92
C ASP A 320 8.82 14.64 -11.50
N ALA A 321 10.16 14.63 -11.39
CA ALA A 321 11.04 15.61 -12.01
C ALA A 321 10.99 15.57 -13.54
N LYS A 322 11.04 14.39 -14.17
CA LYS A 322 10.93 14.22 -15.64
C LYS A 322 9.59 14.74 -16.16
N LEU A 323 8.53 14.41 -15.46
CA LEU A 323 7.18 14.84 -15.80
C LEU A 323 6.97 16.36 -15.65
N LYS A 324 7.57 16.96 -14.61
CA LYS A 324 7.58 18.42 -14.44
C LYS A 324 8.40 19.12 -15.52
N ALA A 325 9.55 18.57 -15.90
CA ALA A 325 10.35 19.07 -17.01
C ALA A 325 9.57 19.00 -18.33
N ALA A 326 8.88 17.88 -18.57
CA ALA A 326 8.02 17.71 -19.74
C ALA A 326 6.94 18.81 -19.82
N LYS A 327 6.20 19.01 -18.72
CA LYS A 327 5.16 20.05 -18.63
C LYS A 327 5.72 21.44 -18.94
N ASN A 328 6.85 21.81 -18.34
CA ASN A 328 7.47 23.11 -18.55
C ASN A 328 7.88 23.30 -20.02
N ALA A 329 8.56 22.32 -20.60
CA ALA A 329 8.99 22.37 -21.99
C ALA A 329 7.80 22.50 -22.96
N ILE A 330 6.75 21.69 -22.80
CA ILE A 330 5.54 21.77 -23.64
C ILE A 330 4.86 23.14 -23.52
N THR A 331 4.79 23.69 -22.31
CA THR A 331 4.16 25.01 -22.07
C THR A 331 4.93 26.10 -22.81
N LEU A 332 6.27 26.12 -22.68
CA LEU A 332 7.13 27.10 -23.36
C LEU A 332 7.04 26.98 -24.89
N VAL A 333 7.06 25.75 -25.42
CA VAL A 333 6.89 25.51 -26.86
C VAL A 333 5.52 26.00 -27.34
N TYR A 334 4.46 25.70 -26.60
CA TYR A 334 3.10 26.12 -26.95
C TYR A 334 2.94 27.65 -26.94
N GLU A 335 3.45 28.33 -25.92
CA GLU A 335 3.47 29.79 -25.84
C GLU A 335 4.22 30.40 -27.04
N ARG A 336 5.37 29.81 -27.40
CA ARG A 336 6.16 30.26 -28.55
C ARG A 336 5.45 30.04 -29.88
N LEU A 337 4.75 28.91 -30.04
CA LEU A 337 3.89 28.67 -31.21
C LEU A 337 2.69 29.63 -31.24
N ALA A 338 2.17 30.05 -30.08
CA ALA A 338 1.13 31.05 -30.00
C ALA A 338 1.62 32.45 -30.43
N ASP A 339 2.88 32.79 -30.15
CA ASP A 339 3.49 34.04 -30.64
C ASP A 339 3.53 34.09 -32.17
N MET A 340 3.70 32.96 -32.86
CA MET A 340 3.69 32.92 -34.33
C MET A 340 2.31 33.25 -34.95
N LYS A 341 1.22 33.14 -34.17
CA LYS A 341 -0.13 33.59 -34.58
C LYS A 341 -0.35 35.09 -34.38
N LYS A 342 0.51 35.75 -33.61
CA LYS A 342 0.43 37.20 -33.39
C LYS A 342 0.92 37.95 -34.63
N VAL A 343 0.53 39.21 -34.67
CA VAL A 343 0.91 40.15 -35.73
C VAL A 343 2.38 40.53 -35.56
N GLU A 344 3.15 40.62 -36.64
CA GLU A 344 4.61 40.90 -36.60
C GLU A 344 4.93 42.17 -35.79
N LYS A 345 4.13 43.22 -35.94
CA LYS A 345 4.28 44.47 -35.20
C LYS A 345 4.15 44.29 -33.68
N ASP A 346 3.31 43.37 -33.22
CA ASP A 346 3.08 43.15 -31.79
C ASP A 346 4.27 42.40 -31.15
N VAL A 347 4.95 41.55 -31.93
CA VAL A 347 6.08 40.74 -31.44
C VAL A 347 7.42 41.46 -31.64
N PHE A 348 7.62 42.09 -32.81
CA PHE A 348 8.89 42.74 -33.16
C PHE A 348 8.91 44.24 -32.89
N GLY A 349 7.76 44.85 -32.59
CA GLY A 349 7.67 46.29 -32.36
C GLY A 349 8.08 47.12 -33.59
N PRO A 350 8.79 48.25 -33.39
CA PRO A 350 9.23 49.12 -34.49
C PRO A 350 10.22 48.47 -35.47
N ALA A 351 10.97 47.44 -35.04
CA ALA A 351 11.96 46.77 -35.87
C ALA A 351 11.35 46.08 -37.10
N VAL A 352 10.03 45.84 -37.09
CA VAL A 352 9.29 45.28 -38.24
C VAL A 352 9.37 46.17 -39.50
N LEU A 353 9.67 47.46 -39.35
CA LEU A 353 9.84 48.40 -40.47
C LEU A 353 11.16 48.20 -41.21
N GLU A 354 12.14 47.54 -40.57
CA GLU A 354 13.45 47.24 -41.16
C GLU A 354 13.38 46.04 -42.12
N LEU A 355 12.33 45.22 -42.03
CA LEU A 355 12.17 44.03 -42.85
C LEU A 355 11.83 44.38 -44.31
N GLN A 356 12.64 43.86 -45.24
CA GLN A 356 12.56 44.15 -46.68
C GLN A 356 12.51 42.85 -47.51
N HIS A 357 12.00 42.97 -48.73
CA HIS A 357 11.95 41.86 -49.71
C HIS A 357 11.19 40.62 -49.23
N LEU A 358 10.15 40.82 -48.41
CA LEU A 358 9.23 39.78 -47.96
C LEU A 358 7.82 40.08 -48.48
N ASN A 359 7.08 39.03 -48.85
CA ASN A 359 5.67 39.10 -49.17
C ASN A 359 4.85 39.22 -47.87
N ARG A 360 4.58 40.47 -47.46
CA ARG A 360 3.89 40.83 -46.20
C ARG A 360 3.33 42.25 -46.26
N ASP A 361 2.54 42.66 -45.27
CA ASP A 361 2.18 44.08 -45.07
C ASP A 361 3.38 44.85 -44.50
N ASN A 362 3.86 45.88 -45.21
CA ASN A 362 4.99 46.73 -44.80
C ASN A 362 4.81 47.40 -43.42
N ARG A 363 3.57 47.54 -42.93
CA ARG A 363 3.25 48.06 -41.60
C ARG A 363 3.33 47.00 -40.50
N GLY A 364 3.73 45.77 -40.84
CA GLY A 364 3.86 44.64 -39.91
C GLY A 364 2.51 44.10 -39.44
N ARG A 365 1.43 44.25 -40.22
CA ARG A 365 0.07 43.80 -39.86
C ARG A 365 -0.22 42.34 -40.20
N SER A 366 0.71 41.68 -40.89
CA SER A 366 0.63 40.25 -41.18
C SER A 366 0.95 39.44 -39.92
N LYS A 367 0.36 38.25 -39.78
CA LYS A 367 0.77 37.30 -38.74
C LYS A 367 2.10 36.66 -39.14
N ILE A 368 2.93 36.35 -38.17
CA ILE A 368 4.26 35.78 -38.40
C ILE A 368 4.17 34.48 -39.22
N ILE A 369 3.26 33.58 -38.83
CA ILE A 369 3.07 32.31 -39.56
C ILE A 369 2.62 32.51 -41.02
N ASP A 370 1.77 33.51 -41.28
CA ASP A 370 1.29 33.81 -42.63
C ASP A 370 2.42 34.37 -43.50
N VAL A 371 3.28 35.23 -42.92
CA VAL A 371 4.50 35.71 -43.59
C VAL A 371 5.43 34.54 -43.88
N MET A 372 5.60 33.60 -42.95
CA MET A 372 6.44 32.44 -43.18
C MET A 372 5.95 31.60 -44.37
N VAL A 373 4.66 31.29 -44.40
CA VAL A 373 4.03 30.50 -45.47
C VAL A 373 4.07 31.23 -46.82
N ALA A 374 3.91 32.55 -46.85
CA ALA A 374 3.91 33.32 -48.09
C ALA A 374 5.31 33.47 -48.74
N ASN A 375 6.38 33.25 -47.98
CA ASN A 375 7.76 33.49 -48.43
C ASN A 375 8.59 32.22 -48.62
N GLU A 376 8.13 31.08 -48.13
CA GLU A 376 8.84 29.81 -48.26
C GLU A 376 7.88 28.72 -48.76
N PRO A 377 8.16 28.08 -49.91
CA PRO A 377 7.24 27.15 -50.58
C PRO A 377 7.08 25.78 -49.88
N GLY A 378 7.64 25.61 -48.68
CA GLY A 378 7.59 24.37 -47.91
C GLY A 378 6.30 24.19 -47.10
N PRO A 379 6.08 23.00 -46.50
CA PRO A 379 4.89 22.68 -45.71
C PRO A 379 4.93 23.31 -44.30
N ILE A 380 5.20 24.61 -44.19
CA ILE A 380 5.37 25.31 -42.91
C ILE A 380 4.10 25.27 -42.08
N HIS A 381 2.96 25.49 -42.73
CA HIS A 381 1.66 25.44 -42.06
C HIS A 381 1.38 24.04 -41.46
N GLU A 382 1.78 22.98 -42.16
CA GLU A 382 1.65 21.61 -41.69
C GLU A 382 2.56 21.34 -40.49
N HIS A 383 3.83 21.75 -40.53
CA HIS A 383 4.74 21.62 -39.38
C HIS A 383 4.24 22.40 -38.16
N TYR A 384 3.71 23.60 -38.38
CA TYR A 384 3.13 24.42 -37.32
C TYR A 384 1.91 23.76 -36.68
N GLN A 385 0.98 23.25 -37.50
CA GLN A 385 -0.22 22.60 -37.00
C GLN A 385 0.11 21.29 -36.27
N LYS A 386 0.99 20.45 -36.82
CA LYS A 386 1.44 19.22 -36.14
C LYS A 386 2.14 19.51 -34.82
N ALA A 387 2.92 20.59 -34.72
CA ALA A 387 3.53 20.99 -33.46
C ALA A 387 2.47 21.36 -32.40
N LEU A 388 1.42 22.10 -32.78
CA LEU A 388 0.30 22.40 -31.87
C LEU A 388 -0.48 21.15 -31.45
N ASP A 389 -0.74 20.25 -32.40
CA ASP A 389 -1.43 18.98 -32.14
C ASP A 389 -0.61 18.12 -31.17
N ASN A 390 0.71 18.07 -31.35
CA ASN A 390 1.62 17.34 -30.47
C ASN A 390 1.71 17.97 -29.08
N CYS A 391 1.73 19.30 -28.95
CA CYS A 391 1.60 19.97 -27.65
C CYS A 391 0.29 19.55 -26.94
N SER A 392 -0.83 19.50 -27.69
CA SER A 392 -2.14 19.12 -27.15
C SER A 392 -2.17 17.67 -26.67
N LYS A 393 -1.67 16.73 -27.49
CA LYS A 393 -1.51 15.32 -27.11
C LYS A 393 -0.62 15.14 -25.89
N ALA A 394 0.47 15.90 -25.79
CA ALA A 394 1.38 15.82 -24.66
C ALA A 394 0.72 16.32 -23.36
N ILE A 395 -0.10 17.38 -23.44
CA ILE A 395 -0.91 17.85 -22.30
C ILE A 395 -1.92 16.78 -21.87
N GLU A 396 -2.57 16.11 -22.81
CA GLU A 396 -3.49 15.00 -22.51
C GLU A 396 -2.78 13.83 -21.83
N ALA A 397 -1.60 13.42 -22.32
CA ALA A 397 -0.79 12.39 -21.68
C ALA A 397 -0.40 12.77 -20.24
N LEU A 398 -0.05 14.04 -20.00
CA LEU A 398 0.22 14.56 -18.65
C LEU A 398 -1.03 14.60 -17.74
N LYS A 399 -2.21 14.88 -18.30
CA LYS A 399 -3.50 14.80 -17.58
C LYS A 399 -3.84 13.34 -17.21
N GLN A 400 -3.62 12.40 -18.11
CA GLN A 400 -3.85 10.96 -17.87
C GLN A 400 -2.91 10.42 -16.77
N ALA A 401 -1.67 10.93 -16.72
CA ALA A 401 -0.70 10.65 -15.65
C ALA A 401 -1.03 11.35 -14.30
N GLY A 402 -2.13 12.10 -14.20
CA GLY A 402 -2.60 12.71 -12.94
C GLY A 402 -1.76 13.89 -12.45
N LEU A 403 -0.97 14.52 -13.33
CA LEU A 403 -0.09 15.65 -12.99
C LEU A 403 -0.69 17.01 -13.30
N LEU A 404 -1.70 17.02 -14.16
CA LEU A 404 -2.53 18.17 -14.43
C LEU A 404 -3.92 17.87 -13.86
N PRO A 405 -4.56 18.88 -13.23
CA PRO A 405 -5.96 18.73 -12.87
C PRO A 405 -6.74 18.37 -14.14
N LYS A 406 -7.67 17.42 -14.02
CA LYS A 406 -8.69 17.23 -15.05
C LYS A 406 -9.48 18.54 -15.07
N GLU A 407 -9.44 19.25 -16.19
CA GLU A 407 -10.34 20.38 -16.40
C GLU A 407 -11.76 19.82 -16.31
N GLU A 408 -12.55 20.33 -15.36
CA GLU A 408 -13.95 19.96 -15.14
C GLU A 408 -14.87 20.47 -16.24
#